data_AF-A0A0L8VDV6-F1
#
_entry.id   AF-A0A0L8VDV6-F1
#
_cell.length_a   1.000
_cell.length_b   1.000
_cell.length_c   1.000
_cell.angle_alpha   90.00
_cell.angle_beta   90.00
_cell.angle_gamma   90.00
#
_symmetry.space_group_name_H-M   'P 1'
#
loop_
_entity.id
_entity.type
_entity.pdbx_description
1 polymer ?
#
loop_
_entity_poly.entity_id
_entity_poly.type
_entity_poly.pdbx_seq_one_letter_code
_entity_poly.pdbx_strand_id
1 'polypeptide(L)' 'MKEVTLKIPDKKFGFFMELVKQLGIEVAEDMEIPEEHKAIVRERIKKSAQNPERLLDWDEVKDNFKFE' A
#
# COMPACT_ATOMS: atom_id res chain seq x y z
N MET A 1 17.75 -11.15 -15.20
CA MET A 1 18.24 -9.86 -14.66
C MET A 1 18.90 -10.12 -13.31
N LYS A 2 19.83 -9.28 -12.85
CA LYS A 2 20.53 -9.45 -11.56
C LYS A 2 20.00 -8.39 -10.60
N GLU A 3 19.55 -8.81 -9.43
CA GLU A 3 19.09 -7.92 -8.36
C GLU A 3 20.21 -7.75 -7.32
N VAL A 4 20.32 -6.54 -6.77
CA VAL A 4 21.36 -6.19 -5.79
C VAL A 4 20.70 -5.50 -4.60
N THR A 5 20.87 -6.05 -3.41
CA THR A 5 20.43 -5.43 -2.15
C THR A 5 21.57 -4.60 -1.55
N LEU A 6 21.29 -3.34 -1.24
CA LEU A 6 22.27 -2.39 -0.70
C LEU A 6 21.88 -1.96 0.71
N LYS A 7 22.82 -2.00 1.66
CA LYS A 7 22.67 -1.42 2.99
C LYS A 7 23.27 -0.02 3.00
N ILE A 8 22.43 1.00 3.14
CA ILE A 8 22.83 2.40 3.09
C ILE A 8 22.73 2.99 4.50
N PRO A 9 23.75 3.71 5.00
CA PRO A 9 23.64 4.43 6.26
C PRO A 9 22.54 5.49 6.20
N ASP A 10 21.70 5.58 7.23
CA ASP A 10 20.52 6.48 7.27
C ASP A 10 20.83 7.93 6.87
N LYS A 11 21.97 8.46 7.36
CA LYS A 11 22.44 9.82 7.05
C LYS A 11 22.66 10.07 5.56
N LYS A 12 22.84 9.02 4.75
CA LYS A 12 23.12 9.07 3.31
C LYS A 12 21.94 8.57 2.47
N PHE A 13 20.85 8.12 3.09
CA PHE A 13 19.71 7.57 2.37
C PHE A 13 19.09 8.57 1.40
N GLY A 14 18.85 9.81 1.85
CA GLY A 14 18.26 10.86 1.01
C GLY A 14 19.08 11.14 -0.25
N PHE A 15 20.39 11.31 -0.12
CA PHE A 15 21.32 11.50 -1.24
C PHE A 15 21.26 10.33 -2.23
N PHE A 16 21.21 9.10 -1.73
CA PHE A 16 21.20 7.91 -2.58
C PHE A 16 19.88 7.77 -3.35
N MET A 17 18.75 8.08 -2.71
CA MET A 17 17.43 8.08 -3.37
C MET A 17 17.32 9.13 -4.47
N GLU A 18 17.91 10.32 -4.29
CA GLU A 18 17.98 11.33 -5.35
C GLU A 18 18.79 10.84 -6.55
N LEU A 19 19.96 10.24 -6.30
CA LEU A 19 20.80 9.67 -7.35
C LEU A 19 20.09 8.55 -8.11
N VAL A 20 19.42 7.65 -7.40
CA VAL A 20 18.63 6.55 -7.99
C VAL A 20 17.50 7.09 -8.87
N LYS A 21 16.78 8.13 -8.41
CA LYS A 21 15.75 8.81 -9.22
C LYS A 21 16.34 9.45 -10.48
N GLN A 22 17.50 10.12 -10.37
CA GLN A 22 18.17 10.73 -11.54
C GLN A 22 18.62 9.68 -12.57
N LEU A 23 19.00 8.50 -12.11
CA LEU A 23 19.42 7.38 -12.97
C LEU A 23 18.25 6.60 -13.57
N GLY A 24 17.00 6.90 -13.17
CA GLY A 24 15.81 6.22 -13.66
C GLY A 24 15.72 4.75 -13.23
N ILE A 25 16.33 4.39 -12.11
CA ILE A 25 16.31 3.03 -11.57
C ILE A 25 15.03 2.84 -10.75
N GLU A 26 14.31 1.76 -11.01
CA GLU A 26 13.14 1.37 -10.24
C GLU A 26 13.56 0.88 -8.83
N VAL A 27 12.99 1.51 -7.80
CA VAL A 27 13.18 1.10 -6.41
C VAL A 27 12.00 0.25 -6.00
N ALA A 28 12.27 -1.00 -5.65
CA ALA A 28 11.31 -1.82 -4.92
C ALA A 28 11.36 -1.41 -3.45
N GLU A 29 10.44 -0.55 -3.03
CA GLU A 29 10.18 -0.33 -1.61
C GLU A 29 9.30 -1.47 -1.11
N ASP A 30 9.92 -2.47 -0.48
CA ASP A 30 9.18 -3.42 0.34
C ASP A 30 8.74 -2.71 1.61
N MET A 31 7.59 -2.02 1.55
CA MET A 31 6.90 -1.56 2.74
C MET A 31 6.37 -2.76 3.51
N GLU A 32 7.02 -3.08 4.63
CA GLU A 32 6.51 -4.10 5.55
C GLU A 32 5.22 -3.58 6.20
N ILE A 33 4.08 -4.09 5.73
CA ILE A 33 2.78 -3.79 6.35
C ILE A 33 2.69 -4.61 7.66
N PRO A 34 2.46 -3.97 8.82
CA PRO A 34 2.21 -4.65 10.09
C PRO A 34 1.13 -5.74 9.97
N GLU A 35 1.32 -6.89 10.61
CA GLU A 35 0.33 -7.98 10.57
C GLU A 35 -1.03 -7.57 11.12
N GLU A 36 -1.08 -6.63 12.07
CA GLU A 36 -2.33 -6.06 12.59
C GLU A 36 -3.17 -5.41 11.49
N HIS A 37 -2.54 -4.61 10.61
CA HIS A 37 -3.24 -4.00 9.49
C HIS A 37 -3.69 -5.03 8.47
N LYS A 38 -2.87 -6.05 8.20
CA LYS A 38 -3.25 -7.17 7.32
C LYS A 38 -4.44 -7.96 7.89
N ALA A 39 -4.47 -8.18 9.19
CA ALA A 39 -5.56 -8.88 9.88
C ALA A 39 -6.90 -8.15 9.70
N ILE A 40 -6.92 -6.82 9.83
CA ILE A 40 -8.13 -6.00 9.61
C ILE A 40 -8.67 -6.20 8.18
N VAL A 41 -7.80 -6.15 7.18
CA VAL A 41 -8.20 -6.33 5.77
C VAL A 41 -8.73 -7.74 5.54
N ARG A 42 -8.03 -8.77 6.04
CA ARG A 42 -8.48 -10.19 5.94
C ARG A 42 -9.84 -10.40 6.58
N GLU A 43 -10.09 -9.80 7.76
CA GLU A 43 -11.38 -9.86 8.44
C GLU A 43 -12.48 -9.19 7.61
N ARG A 44 -12.21 -8.03 7.02
CA ARG A 44 -13.16 -7.34 6.14
C ARG A 44 -13.48 -8.20 4.92
N ILE A 45 -12.50 -8.80 4.28
CA ILE A 45 -12.72 -9.70 3.13
C ILE A 45 -13.64 -10.87 3.55
N LYS A 46 -13.35 -11.51 4.69
CA LYS A 46 -14.17 -12.62 5.21
C LYS A 46 -15.62 -12.19 5.44
N LYS A 47 -15.83 -11.04 6.09
CA LYS A 47 -17.19 -10.53 6.33
C LYS A 47 -17.93 -10.19 5.04
N SER A 48 -17.24 -9.70 4.01
CA SER A 48 -17.84 -9.45 2.68
C SER A 48 -18.26 -10.73 2.00
N ALA A 49 -17.44 -11.78 2.08
CA ALA A 49 -17.78 -13.08 1.49
C ALA A 49 -18.96 -13.76 2.22
N GLN A 50 -19.05 -13.59 3.54
CA GLN A 50 -20.12 -14.18 4.35
C GLN A 50 -21.45 -13.41 4.27
N ASN A 51 -21.39 -12.10 4.10
CA ASN A 51 -22.56 -11.24 3.95
C ASN A 51 -22.33 -10.20 2.86
N PRO A 52 -22.55 -10.54 1.58
CA PRO A 52 -22.38 -9.63 0.46
C PRO A 52 -23.31 -8.43 0.50
N GLU A 53 -24.53 -8.58 1.04
CA GLU A 53 -25.56 -7.53 1.10
C GLU A 53 -25.16 -6.33 1.98
N ARG A 54 -24.14 -6.47 2.83
CA ARG A 54 -23.59 -5.36 3.61
C ARG A 54 -22.82 -4.35 2.75
N LEU A 55 -22.44 -4.73 1.53
CA LEU A 55 -21.73 -3.88 0.60
C LEU A 55 -22.76 -3.11 -0.23
N LEU A 56 -22.55 -1.79 -0.33
CA LEU A 56 -23.39 -0.92 -1.13
C LEU A 56 -22.75 -0.74 -2.50
N ASP A 57 -23.57 -0.68 -3.54
CA ASP A 57 -23.10 -0.28 -4.86
C ASP A 57 -22.70 1.19 -4.83
N TRP A 58 -21.49 1.50 -5.33
CA TRP A 58 -20.97 2.85 -5.32
C TRP A 58 -21.80 3.81 -6.18
N ASP A 59 -22.29 3.35 -7.32
CA ASP A 59 -23.09 4.18 -8.23
C ASP A 59 -24.44 4.57 -7.63
N GLU A 60 -24.98 3.76 -6.70
CA GLU A 60 -26.23 4.04 -6.00
C GLU A 60 -26.06 5.03 -4.83
N VAL A 61 -24.91 5.03 -4.16
CA VAL A 61 -24.72 5.80 -2.91
C VAL A 61 -23.92 7.08 -3.06
N LYS A 62 -23.15 7.24 -4.15
CA LYS A 62 -22.22 8.36 -4.34
C LYS A 62 -22.86 9.75 -4.19
N ASP A 63 -24.09 9.94 -4.68
CA ASP A 63 -24.77 11.24 -4.65
C ASP A 63 -25.22 11.64 -3.24
N ASN A 64 -25.41 10.64 -2.36
CA ASN A 64 -25.81 10.83 -0.96
C ASN A 64 -24.62 10.76 0.00
N PHE A 65 -23.44 10.36 -0.47
CA PHE A 65 -22.23 10.25 0.32
C PHE A 65 -21.63 11.64 0.59
N LYS A 66 -21.64 12.06 1.85
CA LYS A 66 -21.06 13.33 2.29
C LYS A 66 -20.01 13.05 3.36
N PHE A 67 -18.84 13.67 3.23
CA PHE A 67 -17.90 13.77 4.34
C PHE A 67 -18.38 14.89 5.26
N GLU A 68 -18.62 14.56 6.53
CA GLU A 68 -18.79 15.56 7.59
C GLU A 68 -17.45 16.19 7.98
#